data_AF-I7LHG9-F1
#
_entry.id   AF-I7LHG9-F1
#
_cell.length_a   1.000
_cell.length_b   1.000
_cell.length_c   1.000
_cell.angle_alpha   90.00
_cell.angle_beta   90.00
_cell.angle_gamma   90.00
#
_symmetry.space_group_name_H-M   'P 1'
#
loop_
_entity.id
_entity.type
_entity.pdbx_description
1 polymer ?
#
loop_
_entity_poly.entity_id
_entity_poly.type
_entity_poly.pdbx_seq_one_letter_code
_entity_poly.pdbx_strand_id
1 'polypeptide(L)'
;MKLKIYVVKKQQLIWGAIIIAAIIIAAIIMILMKTKQTISTFNQPNTYYTDLNSDGKTDCILVETNEKTGEYHLSIKWDEKKTSNLEPDPTIKTLGYFNKNWPMNISFNDIDKDGKQELILQSSDNKGPILHVFKVYDDKVIKLISGRYSIFGVVKTKDFEPVIVIGNKSKKGITYNYLTFNSKGPVPYVMPTSMNLGKSSLENLIGYLESQEVEAANLNISKKHLEVVSKGKFLDGNIYEVKYDKYDVPTECTYILRTSEDTPIGYENTIYKVTLRLSKYDSRNPQYSITSIEKIK
;
A
#
# COMPACT_ATOMS: atom_id res chain seq x y z
N MET A 1 26.57 -80.36 7.53
CA MET A 1 25.78 -79.18 7.94
C MET A 1 24.53 -79.66 8.65
N LYS A 2 24.28 -79.26 9.91
CA LYS A 2 23.09 -79.70 10.65
C LYS A 2 21.93 -78.75 10.37
N LEU A 3 20.87 -79.26 9.72
CA LEU A 3 19.63 -78.52 9.47
C LEU A 3 18.88 -78.35 10.80
N LYS A 4 18.69 -77.11 11.28
CA LYS A 4 17.82 -76.82 12.44
C LYS A 4 16.40 -76.63 11.93
N ILE A 5 15.55 -77.63 12.13
CA ILE A 5 14.13 -77.57 11.77
C ILE A 5 13.36 -76.97 12.95
N TYR A 6 12.69 -75.84 12.73
CA TYR A 6 11.80 -75.23 13.71
C TYR A 6 10.38 -75.73 13.50
N VAL A 7 9.86 -76.50 14.45
CA VAL A 7 8.48 -77.01 14.44
C VAL A 7 7.59 -75.98 15.13
N VAL A 8 6.79 -75.26 14.34
CA VAL A 8 5.88 -74.22 14.85
C VAL A 8 4.47 -74.80 14.96
N LYS A 9 3.80 -74.60 16.10
CA LYS A 9 2.42 -75.07 16.30
C LYS A 9 1.45 -74.23 15.46
N LYS A 10 0.41 -74.87 14.91
CA LYS A 10 -0.61 -74.21 14.05
C LYS A 10 -1.20 -72.93 14.67
N GLN A 11 -1.39 -72.90 16.00
CA GLN A 11 -1.86 -71.70 16.72
C GLN A 11 -0.86 -70.54 16.68
N GLN A 12 0.45 -70.78 16.73
CA GLN A 12 1.46 -69.73 16.68
C GLN A 12 1.57 -69.10 15.28
N LEU A 13 1.30 -69.88 14.22
CA LEU A 13 1.18 -69.36 12.86
C LEU A 13 -0.05 -68.44 12.72
N ILE A 14 -1.18 -68.80 13.34
CA ILE A 14 -2.39 -67.97 13.34
C ILE A 14 -2.14 -66.65 14.08
N TRP A 15 -1.54 -66.69 15.26
CA TRP A 15 -1.19 -65.49 16.02
C TRP A 15 -0.19 -64.60 15.27
N GLY A 16 0.82 -65.19 14.62
CA GLY A 16 1.77 -64.45 13.78
C GLY A 16 1.09 -63.74 12.61
N ALA A 17 0.14 -64.40 11.94
CA ALA A 17 -0.62 -63.81 10.83
C ALA A 17 -1.48 -62.63 11.29
N ILE A 18 -2.11 -62.72 12.47
CA ILE A 18 -2.91 -61.63 13.06
C ILE A 18 -2.04 -60.40 13.35
N ILE A 19 -0.84 -60.60 13.93
CA ILE A 19 0.08 -59.50 14.24
C ILE A 19 0.53 -58.81 12.95
N ILE A 20 0.87 -59.57 11.91
CA ILE A 20 1.27 -59.00 10.61
C ILE A 20 0.11 -58.21 9.99
N ALA A 21 -1.12 -58.74 10.03
CA ALA A 21 -2.29 -58.05 9.53
C ALA A 21 -2.55 -56.72 10.28
N ALA A 22 -2.39 -56.71 11.61
CA ALA A 22 -2.54 -55.49 12.42
C ALA A 22 -1.49 -54.42 12.06
N ILE A 23 -0.24 -54.83 11.83
CA ILE A 23 0.84 -53.91 11.41
C ILE A 23 0.53 -53.32 10.03
N ILE A 24 0.07 -54.13 9.07
CA ILE A 24 -0.29 -53.67 7.73
C ILE A 24 -1.45 -52.67 7.80
N ILE A 25 -2.48 -52.95 8.59
CA ILE A 25 -3.61 -52.04 8.78
C ILE A 25 -3.15 -50.71 9.40
N ALA A 26 -2.30 -50.75 10.43
CA ALA A 26 -1.75 -49.54 11.05
C ALA A 26 -0.91 -48.71 10.06
N ALA A 27 -0.10 -49.36 9.21
CA ALA A 27 0.67 -48.68 8.17
C ALA A 27 -0.23 -48.03 7.11
N ILE A 28 -1.29 -48.73 6.67
CA ILE A 28 -2.29 -48.17 5.74
C ILE A 28 -3.01 -46.97 6.35
N ILE A 29 -3.40 -47.05 7.63
CA ILE A 29 -4.03 -45.93 8.35
C ILE A 29 -3.08 -44.73 8.40
N MET A 30 -1.79 -44.93 8.71
CA MET A 30 -0.81 -43.84 8.71
C MET A 30 -0.63 -43.19 7.33
N ILE A 31 -0.67 -43.96 6.24
CA ILE A 31 -0.58 -43.43 4.87
C ILE A 31 -1.85 -42.66 4.47
N LEU A 32 -3.02 -43.15 4.91
CA LEU A 32 -4.31 -42.49 4.67
C LEU A 32 -4.49 -41.23 5.51
N MET A 33 -3.92 -41.19 6.71
CA MET A 33 -3.75 -39.99 7.52
C MET A 33 -2.63 -39.12 6.93
N LYS A 34 -2.81 -38.65 5.69
CA LYS A 34 -2.12 -37.42 5.26
C LYS A 34 -2.54 -36.35 6.25
N THR A 35 -1.65 -36.02 7.18
CA THR A 35 -1.79 -34.82 7.98
C THR A 35 -1.87 -33.67 6.99
N LYS A 36 -3.08 -33.18 6.73
CA LYS A 36 -3.24 -31.81 6.30
C LYS A 36 -2.72 -31.00 7.48
N GLN A 37 -1.42 -30.70 7.47
CA GLN A 37 -0.90 -29.59 8.25
C GLN A 37 -1.65 -28.38 7.71
N THR A 38 -2.77 -28.07 8.34
CA THR A 38 -3.36 -26.74 8.25
C THR A 38 -2.39 -25.86 9.02
N ILE A 39 -1.31 -25.43 8.37
CA ILE A 39 -0.66 -24.20 8.76
C ILE A 39 -1.72 -23.15 8.49
N SER A 40 -2.50 -22.82 9.52
CA SER A 40 -3.15 -21.52 9.57
C SER A 40 -2.01 -20.53 9.39
N THR A 41 -1.90 -19.92 8.22
CA THR A 41 -1.13 -18.69 8.08
C THR A 41 -1.74 -17.74 9.08
N PHE A 42 -1.12 -17.62 10.26
CA PHE A 42 -1.35 -16.51 11.16
C PHE A 42 -1.07 -15.28 10.30
N ASN A 43 -2.11 -14.56 9.88
CA ASN A 43 -1.96 -13.20 9.42
C ASN A 43 -1.51 -12.43 10.66
N GLN A 44 -0.20 -12.40 10.92
CA GLN A 44 0.34 -11.60 11.99
C GLN A 44 -0.12 -10.16 11.73
N PRO A 45 -0.69 -9.47 12.74
CA PRO A 45 -1.03 -8.07 12.59
C PRO A 45 0.23 -7.32 12.17
N ASN A 46 0.13 -6.53 11.10
CA ASN A 46 1.23 -5.66 10.72
C ASN A 46 1.36 -4.63 11.84
N THR A 47 2.50 -4.67 12.53
CA THR A 47 2.76 -3.80 13.68
C THR A 47 3.77 -2.74 13.29
N TYR A 48 3.45 -1.48 13.57
CA TYR A 48 4.32 -0.34 13.33
C TYR A 48 4.67 0.32 14.65
N TYR A 49 5.89 0.81 14.76
CA TYR A 49 6.44 1.39 15.98
C TYR A 49 6.95 2.81 15.68
N THR A 50 6.39 3.81 16.35
CA THR A 50 6.82 5.21 16.24
C THR A 50 6.31 6.01 17.44
N ASP A 51 6.95 7.12 17.77
CA ASP A 51 6.50 8.06 18.81
C ASP A 51 5.48 9.03 18.19
N LEU A 52 4.18 8.69 18.27
CA LEU A 52 3.11 9.45 17.61
C LEU A 52 2.66 10.65 18.43
N ASN A 53 2.71 10.58 19.75
CA ASN A 53 2.31 11.68 20.65
C ASN A 53 3.47 12.61 21.03
N SER A 54 4.70 12.25 20.67
CA SER A 54 5.95 12.96 20.99
C SER A 54 6.23 13.04 22.49
N ASP A 55 5.88 11.98 23.24
CA ASP A 55 6.21 11.87 24.66
C ASP A 55 7.60 11.24 24.92
N GLY A 56 8.32 10.87 23.85
CA GLY A 56 9.63 10.24 23.89
C GLY A 56 9.59 8.72 24.02
N LYS A 57 8.40 8.10 24.03
CA LYS A 57 8.21 6.64 24.04
C LYS A 57 7.70 6.16 22.70
N THR A 58 7.95 4.89 22.42
CA THR A 58 7.48 4.25 21.19
C THR A 58 6.05 3.75 21.37
N ASP A 59 5.13 4.30 20.57
CA ASP A 59 3.77 3.80 20.44
C ASP A 59 3.71 2.63 19.45
N CYS A 60 2.69 1.78 19.60
CA CYS A 60 2.50 0.60 18.79
C CYS A 60 1.18 0.69 18.01
N ILE A 61 1.26 0.73 16.68
CA ILE A 61 0.10 0.69 15.79
C ILE A 61 -0.11 -0.75 15.33
N LEU A 62 -1.26 -1.32 15.67
CA LEU A 62 -1.66 -2.68 15.31
C LEU A 62 -2.66 -2.61 14.15
N VAL A 63 -2.33 -3.25 13.04
CA VAL A 63 -3.22 -3.42 11.89
C VAL A 63 -3.72 -4.85 11.85
N GLU A 64 -5.02 -5.00 12.08
CA GLU A 64 -5.72 -6.27 12.02
C GLU A 64 -6.65 -6.30 10.81
N THR A 65 -6.91 -7.50 10.31
CA THR A 65 -7.85 -7.73 9.22
C THR A 65 -8.92 -8.68 9.72
N ASN A 66 -10.19 -8.28 9.59
CA ASN A 66 -11.31 -9.18 9.89
C ASN A 66 -11.27 -10.38 8.94
N GLU A 67 -11.15 -11.60 9.47
CA GLU A 67 -10.98 -12.81 8.64
C GLU A 67 -12.16 -13.10 7.71
N LYS A 68 -13.37 -12.64 8.05
CA LYS A 68 -14.58 -12.89 7.27
C LYS A 68 -14.80 -11.86 6.17
N THR A 69 -14.57 -10.59 6.48
CA THR A 69 -14.86 -9.47 5.57
C THR A 69 -13.62 -8.97 4.84
N GLY A 70 -12.43 -9.25 5.36
CA GLY A 70 -11.18 -8.64 4.92
C GLY A 70 -11.04 -7.19 5.35
N GLU A 71 -11.92 -6.65 6.19
CA GLU A 71 -11.88 -5.24 6.59
C GLU A 71 -10.72 -4.94 7.54
N TYR A 72 -10.03 -3.82 7.32
CA TYR A 72 -8.96 -3.38 8.21
C TYR A 72 -9.51 -2.71 9.48
N HIS A 73 -8.93 -3.09 10.60
CA HIS A 73 -9.09 -2.45 11.90
C HIS A 73 -7.73 -2.01 12.40
N LEU A 74 -7.62 -0.75 12.84
CA LEU A 74 -6.37 -0.19 13.35
C LEU A 74 -6.57 0.27 14.79
N SER A 75 -5.62 -0.07 15.63
CA SER A 75 -5.55 0.43 17.00
C SER A 75 -4.15 0.93 17.32
N ILE A 76 -4.07 1.95 18.16
CA ILE A 76 -2.82 2.48 18.71
C ILE A 76 -2.77 2.12 20.17
N LYS A 77 -1.74 1.38 20.56
CA LYS A 77 -1.41 1.08 21.94
C LYS A 77 -0.33 2.07 22.40
N TRP A 78 -0.72 2.99 23.27
CA TRP A 78 0.14 4.03 23.84
C TRP A 78 1.00 3.45 24.98
N ASP A 79 0.40 2.56 25.78
CA ASP A 79 1.08 1.84 26.86
C ASP A 79 0.37 0.49 27.16
N GLU A 80 0.74 -0.19 28.25
CA GLU A 80 0.13 -1.47 28.61
C GLU A 80 -1.38 -1.42 28.90
N LYS A 81 -1.91 -0.25 29.26
CA LYS A 81 -3.28 -0.04 29.74
C LYS A 81 -4.13 0.80 28.79
N LYS A 82 -3.51 1.55 27.88
CA LYS A 82 -4.18 2.53 27.03
C LYS A 82 -4.08 2.15 25.56
N THR A 83 -5.24 1.87 24.96
CA THR A 83 -5.41 1.61 23.53
C THR A 83 -6.48 2.53 22.96
N SER A 84 -6.29 3.02 21.74
CA SER A 84 -7.26 3.83 21.01
C SER A 84 -7.49 3.26 19.62
N ASN A 85 -8.74 3.02 19.26
CA ASN A 85 -9.09 2.53 17.93
C ASN A 85 -9.20 3.71 16.95
N LEU A 86 -8.79 3.47 15.71
CA LEU A 86 -9.02 4.40 14.61
C LEU A 86 -10.42 4.16 14.06
N GLU A 87 -11.23 5.21 14.10
CA GLU A 87 -12.57 5.18 13.53
C GLU A 87 -12.54 5.71 12.08
N PRO A 88 -13.18 5.00 11.13
CA PRO A 88 -13.28 5.47 9.76
C PRO A 88 -14.19 6.70 9.66
N ASP A 89 -14.11 7.37 8.51
CA ASP A 89 -15.03 8.46 8.22
C ASP A 89 -16.48 7.98 8.10
N PRO A 90 -17.47 8.68 8.68
CA PRO A 90 -18.88 8.27 8.62
C PRO A 90 -19.43 8.10 7.18
N THR A 91 -18.82 8.76 6.19
CA THR A 91 -19.19 8.69 4.78
C THR A 91 -18.58 7.46 4.08
N ILE A 92 -17.33 7.11 4.41
CA ILE A 92 -16.61 5.97 3.82
C ILE A 92 -16.94 4.67 4.57
N LYS A 93 -17.10 4.76 5.89
CA LYS A 93 -17.47 3.71 6.85
C LYS A 93 -16.48 2.57 7.01
N THR A 94 -15.29 2.69 6.42
CA THR A 94 -14.23 1.69 6.51
C THR A 94 -12.84 2.35 6.41
N LEU A 95 -11.84 1.70 7.00
CA LEU A 95 -10.42 2.01 6.77
C LEU A 95 -9.88 1.31 5.52
N GLY A 96 -10.73 0.53 4.83
CA GLY A 96 -10.43 -0.23 3.61
C GLY A 96 -10.43 -1.73 3.86
N TYR A 97 -10.16 -2.49 2.80
CA TYR A 97 -10.13 -3.95 2.83
C TYR A 97 -8.77 -4.49 2.39
N PHE A 98 -8.39 -5.62 2.98
CA PHE A 98 -7.21 -6.36 2.60
C PHE A 98 -7.34 -6.88 1.17
N ASN A 99 -6.35 -6.50 0.36
CA ASN A 99 -6.16 -7.01 -0.98
C ASN A 99 -4.67 -7.31 -1.13
N LYS A 100 -4.32 -8.57 -1.42
CA LYS A 100 -2.93 -9.00 -1.60
C LYS A 100 -2.18 -8.15 -2.65
N ASN A 101 -2.89 -7.69 -3.67
CA ASN A 101 -2.34 -6.95 -4.81
C ASN A 101 -2.45 -5.43 -4.62
N TRP A 102 -3.15 -4.99 -3.57
CA TRP A 102 -3.24 -3.60 -3.18
C TRP A 102 -3.35 -3.47 -1.65
N PRO A 103 -2.32 -3.90 -0.90
CA PRO A 103 -2.35 -3.86 0.55
C PRO A 103 -2.36 -2.41 1.04
N MET A 104 -2.88 -2.20 2.25
CA MET A 104 -2.81 -0.91 2.91
C MET A 104 -1.36 -0.47 3.03
N ASN A 105 -1.10 0.78 2.69
CA ASN A 105 0.16 1.44 2.95
C ASN A 105 -0.03 2.39 4.13
N ILE A 106 0.90 2.34 5.08
CA ILE A 106 0.94 3.21 6.25
C ILE A 106 2.23 4.00 6.20
N SER A 107 2.12 5.32 6.38
CA SER A 107 3.27 6.20 6.47
C SER A 107 3.06 7.26 7.53
N PHE A 108 4.18 7.83 7.99
CA PHE A 108 4.22 8.81 9.07
C PHE A 108 4.99 10.02 8.58
N ASN A 109 4.42 11.21 8.74
CA ASN A 109 5.07 12.45 8.32
C ASN A 109 4.57 13.59 9.20
N ASP A 110 5.49 14.44 9.67
CA ASP A 110 5.13 15.73 10.26
C ASP A 110 4.80 16.69 9.11
N ILE A 111 3.49 16.81 8.83
CA ILE A 111 2.93 17.57 7.73
C ILE A 111 2.76 19.03 8.14
N ASP A 112 2.28 19.33 9.34
CA ASP A 112 2.03 20.71 9.79
C ASP A 112 3.18 21.36 10.57
N LYS A 113 4.32 20.66 10.68
CA LYS A 113 5.58 21.11 11.31
C LYS A 113 5.45 21.41 12.80
N ASP A 114 4.52 20.77 13.51
CA ASP A 114 4.42 20.90 14.96
C ASP A 114 5.33 19.93 15.74
N GLY A 115 6.13 19.13 15.02
CA GLY A 115 7.03 18.13 15.58
C GLY A 115 6.38 16.77 15.85
N LYS A 116 5.06 16.63 15.64
CA LYS A 116 4.33 15.38 15.77
C LYS A 116 4.05 14.80 14.39
N GLN A 117 4.11 13.48 14.27
CA GLN A 117 3.85 12.83 12.99
C GLN A 117 2.35 12.59 12.80
N GLU A 118 1.82 12.95 11.63
CA GLU A 118 0.54 12.46 11.17
C GLU A 118 0.63 11.03 10.65
N LEU A 119 -0.39 10.23 10.97
CA LEU A 119 -0.59 8.88 10.48
C LEU A 119 -1.40 8.92 9.17
N ILE A 120 -0.78 8.47 8.08
CA ILE A 120 -1.36 8.45 6.74
C ILE A 120 -1.64 7.01 6.32
N LEU A 121 -2.90 6.71 6.04
CA LEU A 121 -3.37 5.41 5.56
C LEU A 121 -3.82 5.53 4.11
N GLN A 122 -3.21 4.76 3.21
CA GLN A 122 -3.67 4.59 1.84
C GLN A 122 -4.10 3.15 1.60
N SER A 123 -5.39 2.93 1.39
CA SER A 123 -6.01 1.62 1.22
C SER A 123 -7.02 1.65 0.08
N SER A 124 -7.84 0.61 -0.03
CA SER A 124 -8.87 0.54 -1.05
C SER A 124 -10.10 -0.23 -0.59
N ASP A 125 -11.18 -0.05 -1.33
CA ASP A 125 -12.34 -0.94 -1.32
C ASP A 125 -12.84 -1.16 -2.76
N ASN A 126 -14.04 -1.72 -2.90
CA ASN A 126 -14.67 -1.97 -4.20
C ASN A 126 -14.93 -0.70 -5.04
N LYS A 127 -14.97 0.49 -4.44
CA LYS A 127 -15.18 1.78 -5.11
C LYS A 127 -13.85 2.47 -5.45
N GLY A 128 -12.71 1.94 -5.01
CA GLY A 128 -11.38 2.41 -5.38
C GLY A 128 -10.54 2.88 -4.18
N PRO A 129 -9.59 3.79 -4.39
CA PRO A 129 -8.63 4.19 -3.37
C PRO A 129 -9.30 4.97 -2.24
N ILE A 130 -8.80 4.77 -1.03
CA ILE A 130 -9.20 5.48 0.19
C ILE A 130 -7.94 6.05 0.83
N LEU A 131 -8.01 7.31 1.22
CA LEU A 131 -6.99 7.99 2.01
C LEU A 131 -7.62 8.42 3.33
N HIS A 132 -6.94 8.12 4.43
CA HIS A 132 -7.18 8.73 5.73
C HIS A 132 -5.88 9.35 6.25
N VAL A 133 -5.97 10.55 6.81
CA VAL A 133 -4.88 11.22 7.51
C VAL A 133 -5.35 11.56 8.90
N PHE A 134 -4.63 11.09 9.91
CA PHE A 134 -4.92 11.29 11.32
C PHE A 134 -3.78 12.02 12.01
N LYS A 135 -4.13 12.79 13.04
CA LYS A 135 -3.21 13.46 13.95
C LYS A 135 -3.52 13.06 15.38
N VAL A 136 -2.50 13.04 16.22
CA VAL A 136 -2.62 12.69 17.62
C VAL A 136 -2.54 13.94 18.48
N TYR A 137 -3.56 14.16 19.31
CA TYR A 137 -3.63 15.23 20.29
C TYR A 137 -3.99 14.65 21.65
N ASP A 138 -3.12 14.79 22.65
CA ASP A 138 -3.33 14.26 24.01
C ASP A 138 -3.79 12.79 24.00
N ASP A 139 -3.09 11.96 23.22
CA ASP A 139 -3.38 10.53 22.96
C ASP A 139 -4.77 10.25 22.37
N LYS A 140 -5.43 11.27 21.82
CA LYS A 140 -6.65 11.12 21.02
C LYS A 140 -6.28 11.20 19.56
N VAL A 141 -6.83 10.27 18.79
CA VAL A 141 -6.66 10.25 17.33
C VAL A 141 -7.76 11.09 16.70
N ILE A 142 -7.36 12.19 16.06
CA ILE A 142 -8.25 13.10 15.34
C ILE A 142 -8.00 12.92 13.85
N LYS A 143 -9.07 12.70 13.09
CA LYS A 143 -9.01 12.61 11.63
C LYS A 143 -8.93 14.01 11.02
N LEU A 144 -7.91 14.25 10.20
CA LEU A 144 -7.70 15.50 9.48
C LEU A 144 -8.31 15.45 8.09
N ILE A 145 -8.03 14.39 7.34
CA ILE A 145 -8.48 14.21 5.96
C ILE A 145 -9.00 12.79 5.82
N SER A 146 -10.14 12.65 5.16
CA SER A 146 -10.60 11.36 4.67
C SER A 146 -11.34 11.53 3.37
N GLY A 147 -11.06 10.64 2.42
CA GLY A 147 -11.74 10.67 1.15
C GLY A 147 -11.29 9.56 0.22
N ARG A 148 -11.86 9.58 -0.97
CA ARG A 148 -11.37 8.77 -2.09
C ARG A 148 -10.44 9.65 -2.89
N TYR A 149 -9.16 9.33 -2.82
CA TYR A 149 -8.10 10.07 -3.49
C TYR A 149 -7.11 9.04 -4.06
N SER A 150 -6.87 9.10 -5.35
CA SER A 150 -5.91 8.23 -6.03
C SER A 150 -4.48 8.72 -5.89
N ILE A 151 -4.26 9.99 -5.57
CA ILE A 151 -2.94 10.59 -5.40
C ILE A 151 -2.90 11.36 -4.09
N PHE A 152 -1.84 11.20 -3.32
CA PHE A 152 -1.57 11.95 -2.10
C PHE A 152 -0.13 12.47 -2.10
N GLY A 153 0.14 13.61 -1.48
CA GLY A 153 1.49 14.11 -1.35
C GLY A 153 1.57 15.32 -0.45
N VAL A 154 2.78 15.58 0.05
CA VAL A 154 3.06 16.80 0.81
C VAL A 154 4.15 17.57 0.08
N VAL A 155 3.82 18.79 -0.31
CA VAL A 155 4.66 19.69 -1.07
C VAL A 155 5.19 20.72 -0.08
N LYS A 156 6.48 20.64 0.23
CA LYS A 156 7.17 21.57 1.14
C LYS A 156 7.92 22.59 0.28
N THR A 157 7.59 23.88 0.41
CA THR A 157 8.35 24.98 -0.21
C THR A 157 9.13 25.73 0.87
N LYS A 158 10.04 26.62 0.46
CA LYS A 158 10.77 27.48 1.39
C LYS A 158 9.87 28.57 1.95
N ASP A 159 9.02 29.14 1.09
CA ASP A 159 8.30 30.37 1.40
C ASP A 159 6.89 30.17 1.97
N PHE A 160 6.38 28.92 2.03
CA PHE A 160 5.02 28.63 2.50
C PHE A 160 4.94 27.43 3.45
N GLU A 161 3.84 27.37 4.18
CA GLU A 161 3.45 26.20 4.96
C GLU A 161 3.30 24.97 4.04
N PRO A 162 3.61 23.76 4.53
CA PRO A 162 3.42 22.55 3.75
C PRO A 162 2.02 22.47 3.18
N VAL A 163 1.95 22.08 1.91
CA VAL A 163 0.69 21.95 1.20
C VAL A 163 0.46 20.48 0.90
N ILE A 164 -0.66 19.97 1.40
CA ILE A 164 -1.15 18.65 1.05
C ILE A 164 -1.77 18.72 -0.34
N VAL A 165 -1.37 17.79 -1.19
CA VAL A 165 -1.97 17.55 -2.50
C VAL A 165 -2.80 16.29 -2.43
N ILE A 166 -4.09 16.41 -2.72
CA ILE A 166 -5.02 15.28 -2.84
C ILE A 166 -5.56 15.25 -4.26
N GLY A 167 -5.29 14.15 -4.95
CA GLY A 167 -5.60 13.97 -6.36
C GLY A 167 -6.62 12.88 -6.62
N ASN A 168 -7.48 13.13 -7.60
CA ASN A 168 -8.47 12.18 -8.08
C ASN A 168 -8.23 11.86 -9.55
N LYS A 169 -8.01 10.59 -9.84
CA LYS A 169 -7.93 10.09 -11.22
C LYS A 169 -9.32 9.69 -11.69
N SER A 170 -9.75 10.25 -12.81
CA SER A 170 -11.01 9.94 -13.47
C SER A 170 -10.78 9.66 -14.95
N LYS A 171 -11.85 9.31 -15.69
CA LYS A 171 -11.76 9.20 -17.16
C LYS A 171 -11.45 10.53 -17.86
N LYS A 172 -11.72 11.67 -17.21
CA LYS A 172 -11.44 13.01 -17.75
C LYS A 172 -10.03 13.51 -17.41
N GLY A 173 -9.24 12.67 -16.74
CA GLY A 173 -7.91 13.01 -16.27
C GLY A 173 -7.80 13.11 -14.76
N ILE A 174 -6.68 13.69 -14.33
CA ILE A 174 -6.35 13.88 -12.91
C ILE A 174 -6.82 15.26 -12.47
N THR A 175 -7.36 15.40 -11.26
CA THR A 175 -7.61 16.71 -10.63
C THR A 175 -6.94 16.77 -9.28
N TYR A 176 -6.22 17.86 -9.00
CA TYR A 176 -5.59 18.13 -7.70
C TYR A 176 -6.39 19.17 -6.94
N ASN A 177 -6.61 18.90 -5.65
CA ASN A 177 -6.98 19.89 -4.66
C ASN A 177 -5.82 20.05 -3.69
N TYR A 178 -5.65 21.27 -3.20
CA TYR A 178 -4.55 21.65 -2.34
C TYR A 178 -5.11 22.09 -0.99
N LEU A 179 -4.49 21.62 0.09
CA LEU A 179 -4.86 21.96 1.45
C LEU A 179 -3.61 22.44 2.19
N THR A 180 -3.78 23.44 3.04
CA THR A 180 -2.77 23.86 4.02
C THR A 180 -3.36 23.77 5.42
N PHE A 181 -2.56 23.98 6.46
CA PHE A 181 -3.01 23.91 7.84
C PHE A 181 -3.25 25.29 8.44
N ASN A 182 -4.25 25.37 9.31
CA ASN A 182 -4.37 26.42 10.29
C ASN A 182 -4.63 25.81 11.67
N SER A 183 -4.88 26.63 12.68
CA SER A 183 -5.14 26.18 14.06
C SER A 183 -6.35 25.25 14.24
N LYS A 184 -7.22 25.12 13.24
CA LYS A 184 -8.39 24.24 13.25
C LYS A 184 -8.23 23.00 12.37
N GLY A 185 -7.11 22.86 11.66
CA GLY A 185 -6.83 21.75 10.76
C GLY A 185 -6.71 22.16 9.28
N PRO A 186 -6.89 21.20 8.36
CA PRO A 186 -6.66 21.45 6.94
C PRO A 186 -7.75 22.34 6.33
N VAL A 187 -7.33 23.35 5.56
CA VAL A 187 -8.19 24.27 4.83
C VAL A 187 -7.80 24.33 3.35
N PRO A 188 -8.76 24.60 2.44
CA PRO A 188 -8.46 24.77 1.02
C PRO A 188 -7.39 25.83 0.79
N TYR A 189 -6.43 25.50 -0.06
CA TYR A 189 -5.37 26.39 -0.49
C TYR A 189 -5.42 26.58 -2.01
N VAL A 190 -5.23 27.82 -2.47
CA VAL A 190 -5.20 28.13 -3.90
C VAL A 190 -3.74 28.16 -4.34
N MET A 191 -3.29 27.06 -4.93
CA MET A 191 -1.94 26.98 -5.51
C MET A 191 -1.84 27.84 -6.78
N PRO A 192 -0.69 28.49 -7.02
CA PRO A 192 -0.39 29.10 -8.31
C PRO A 192 -0.49 28.07 -9.44
N THR A 193 -0.95 28.51 -10.61
CA THR A 193 -1.10 27.64 -11.80
C THR A 193 0.22 27.06 -12.30
N SER A 194 1.34 27.70 -11.97
CA SER A 194 2.69 27.19 -12.19
C SER A 194 3.03 25.94 -11.35
N MET A 195 2.27 25.67 -10.28
CA MET A 195 2.43 24.45 -9.47
C MET A 195 1.46 23.35 -9.92
N ASN A 196 1.50 22.97 -11.20
CA ASN A 196 0.71 21.84 -11.71
C ASN A 196 1.35 20.47 -11.43
N LEU A 197 2.57 20.44 -10.89
CA LEU A 197 3.32 19.25 -10.47
C LEU A 197 3.45 18.17 -11.56
N GLY A 198 3.48 18.57 -12.84
CA GLY A 198 3.56 17.63 -13.96
C GLY A 198 2.31 16.78 -14.17
N LYS A 199 1.14 17.23 -13.68
CA LYS A 199 -0.15 16.50 -13.74
C LYS A 199 -0.44 15.88 -15.10
N SER A 200 -0.31 16.65 -16.18
CA SER A 200 -0.61 16.16 -17.54
C SER A 200 0.34 15.05 -17.99
N SER A 201 1.61 15.14 -17.65
CA SER A 201 2.61 14.14 -18.02
C SER A 201 2.41 12.85 -17.22
N LEU A 202 2.04 12.98 -15.93
CA LEU A 202 1.64 11.84 -15.11
C LEU A 202 0.35 11.18 -15.63
N GLU A 203 -0.64 11.98 -16.00
CA GLU A 203 -1.90 11.50 -16.59
C GLU A 203 -1.64 10.68 -17.86
N ASN A 204 -0.79 11.18 -18.77
CA ASN A 204 -0.45 10.46 -19.98
C ASN A 204 0.27 9.14 -19.69
N LEU A 205 1.19 9.12 -18.71
CA LEU A 205 1.86 7.87 -18.30
C LEU A 205 0.87 6.86 -17.73
N ILE A 206 -0.05 7.30 -16.86
CA ILE A 206 -1.10 6.43 -16.30
C ILE A 206 -2.02 5.91 -17.42
N GLY A 207 -2.38 6.75 -18.38
CA GLY A 207 -3.13 6.33 -19.56
C GLY A 207 -2.41 5.23 -20.34
N TYR A 208 -1.12 5.41 -20.60
CA TYR A 208 -0.28 4.41 -21.26
C TYR A 208 -0.15 3.12 -20.45
N LEU A 209 0.06 3.19 -19.13
CA LEU A 209 0.07 2.04 -18.22
C LEU A 209 -1.18 1.17 -18.37
N GLU A 210 -2.36 1.81 -18.48
CA GLU A 210 -3.64 1.12 -18.53
C GLU A 210 -4.02 0.60 -19.93
N SER A 211 -3.66 1.33 -21.00
CA SER A 211 -4.03 0.95 -22.38
C SER A 211 -2.93 0.20 -23.13
N GLN A 212 -1.66 0.56 -22.91
CA GLN A 212 -0.48 0.31 -23.75
C GLN A 212 -0.53 0.96 -25.15
N GLU A 213 -1.42 1.93 -25.35
CA GLU A 213 -1.56 2.63 -26.62
C GLU A 213 -0.71 3.90 -26.64
N VAL A 214 0.27 3.95 -27.55
CA VAL A 214 1.19 5.10 -27.70
C VAL A 214 0.45 6.34 -28.22
N GLU A 215 -0.59 6.15 -29.04
CA GLU A 215 -1.39 7.26 -29.61
C GLU A 215 -2.29 7.95 -28.58
N ALA A 216 -2.70 7.23 -27.52
CA ALA A 216 -3.50 7.78 -26.43
C ALA A 216 -2.68 8.69 -25.50
N ALA A 217 -1.35 8.63 -25.59
CA ALA A 217 -0.45 9.29 -24.69
C ALA A 217 0.44 10.24 -25.52
N ASN A 218 0.16 11.55 -25.45
CA ASN A 218 1.04 12.58 -26.00
C ASN A 218 2.35 12.63 -25.17
N LEU A 219 3.17 11.59 -25.31
CA LEU A 219 4.31 11.31 -24.46
C LEU A 219 5.54 12.03 -24.99
N ASN A 220 5.92 13.12 -24.33
CA ASN A 220 7.30 13.57 -24.30
C ASN A 220 8.13 12.61 -23.39
N ILE A 221 8.14 11.33 -23.75
CA ILE A 221 8.89 10.27 -23.05
C ILE A 221 9.76 9.57 -24.08
N SER A 222 11.05 9.37 -23.77
CA SER A 222 11.89 8.53 -24.62
C SER A 222 11.38 7.09 -24.60
N LYS A 223 11.33 6.42 -25.77
CA LYS A 223 10.86 5.03 -25.89
C LYS A 223 11.54 4.08 -24.88
N LYS A 224 12.81 4.33 -24.57
CA LYS A 224 13.61 3.60 -23.58
C LYS A 224 12.97 3.55 -22.18
N HIS A 225 12.28 4.60 -21.74
CA HIS A 225 11.63 4.58 -20.42
C HIS A 225 10.34 3.77 -20.41
N LEU A 226 9.68 3.60 -21.55
CA LEU A 226 8.42 2.84 -21.66
C LEU A 226 8.65 1.33 -21.66
N GLU A 227 9.83 0.86 -22.06
CA GLU A 227 10.18 -0.57 -22.05
C GLU A 227 10.13 -1.20 -20.65
N VAL A 228 10.26 -0.38 -19.60
CA VAL A 228 10.19 -0.82 -18.19
C VAL A 228 8.75 -1.00 -17.71
N VAL A 229 7.79 -0.42 -18.43
CA VAL A 229 6.41 -0.24 -17.99
C VAL A 229 5.53 -1.35 -18.58
N SER A 230 4.91 -2.14 -17.71
CA SER A 230 3.98 -3.20 -18.12
C SER A 230 2.52 -2.73 -18.09
N LYS A 231 1.66 -3.41 -18.85
CA LYS A 231 0.22 -3.13 -18.82
C LYS A 231 -0.35 -3.45 -17.45
N GLY A 232 -1.08 -2.51 -16.86
CA GLY A 232 -1.70 -2.72 -15.56
C GLY A 232 -2.74 -1.68 -15.22
N LYS A 233 -3.54 -1.97 -14.20
CA LYS A 233 -4.49 -1.02 -13.63
C LYS A 233 -3.77 -0.09 -12.66
N PHE A 234 -3.94 1.22 -12.81
CA PHE A 234 -3.47 2.17 -11.79
C PHE A 234 -4.29 2.01 -10.51
N LEU A 235 -3.59 1.90 -9.38
CA LEU A 235 -4.17 1.74 -8.06
C LEU A 235 -4.20 3.08 -7.34
N ASP A 236 -3.01 3.58 -7.00
CA ASP A 236 -2.79 4.91 -6.43
C ASP A 236 -1.36 5.41 -6.67
N GLY A 237 -1.11 6.65 -6.27
CA GLY A 237 0.20 7.27 -6.32
C GLY A 237 0.48 8.18 -5.13
N ASN A 238 1.76 8.43 -4.91
CA ASN A 238 2.25 9.36 -3.91
C ASN A 238 3.24 10.35 -4.53
N ILE A 239 3.13 11.63 -4.19
CA ILE A 239 4.18 12.62 -4.49
C ILE A 239 5.26 12.45 -3.43
N TYR A 240 6.37 11.85 -3.84
CA TYR A 240 7.46 11.48 -2.95
C TYR A 240 8.39 12.66 -2.68
N GLU A 241 8.73 13.41 -3.73
CA GLU A 241 9.64 14.55 -3.63
C GLU A 241 9.29 15.60 -4.68
N VAL A 242 9.45 16.87 -4.31
CA VAL A 242 9.41 18.00 -5.24
C VAL A 242 10.64 18.85 -5.00
N LYS A 243 11.40 19.12 -6.06
CA LYS A 243 12.55 20.04 -6.03
C LYS A 243 12.16 21.35 -6.69
N TYR A 244 12.72 22.43 -6.18
CA TYR A 244 12.42 23.79 -6.63
C TYR A 244 13.68 24.49 -7.10
N ASP A 245 13.50 25.46 -7.98
CA ASP A 245 14.53 26.45 -8.24
C ASP A 245 14.56 27.53 -7.13
N LYS A 246 15.40 28.55 -7.34
CA LYS A 246 15.54 29.69 -6.42
C LYS A 246 14.31 30.62 -6.35
N TYR A 247 13.29 30.37 -7.18
CA TYR A 247 12.05 31.15 -7.27
C TYR A 247 10.83 30.32 -6.83
N ASP A 248 11.07 29.22 -6.11
CA ASP A 248 10.02 28.28 -5.66
C ASP A 248 9.19 27.70 -6.82
N VAL A 249 9.74 27.62 -8.03
CA VAL A 249 9.12 26.92 -9.15
C VAL A 249 9.48 25.43 -9.06
N PRO A 250 8.51 24.50 -9.08
CA PRO A 250 8.81 23.08 -9.12
C PRO A 250 9.57 22.74 -10.41
N THR A 251 10.78 22.20 -10.27
CA THR A 251 11.66 21.83 -11.39
C THR A 251 11.74 20.33 -11.60
N GLU A 252 11.56 19.56 -10.53
CA GLU A 252 11.52 18.10 -10.57
C GLU A 252 10.43 17.60 -9.62
N CYS A 253 9.65 16.63 -10.07
CA CYS A 253 8.64 15.96 -9.26
C CYS A 253 8.85 14.45 -9.35
N THR A 254 8.96 13.79 -8.21
CA THR A 254 9.09 12.34 -8.13
C THR A 254 7.82 11.76 -7.55
N TYR A 255 7.28 10.77 -8.26
CA TYR A 255 6.07 10.05 -7.87
C TYR A 255 6.40 8.58 -7.62
N ILE A 256 5.72 7.99 -6.63
CA ILE A 256 5.65 6.54 -6.45
C ILE A 256 4.25 6.11 -6.90
N LEU A 257 4.16 5.26 -7.93
CA LEU A 257 2.89 4.78 -8.47
C LEU A 257 2.76 3.28 -8.19
N ARG A 258 1.59 2.86 -7.73
CA ARG A 258 1.25 1.45 -7.57
C ARG A 258 0.30 1.01 -8.67
N THR A 259 0.58 -0.12 -9.28
CA THR A 259 -0.22 -0.72 -10.33
C THR A 259 -0.53 -2.18 -10.00
N SER A 260 -1.63 -2.69 -10.53
CA SER A 260 -1.92 -4.11 -10.56
C SER A 260 -1.77 -4.63 -11.98
N GLU A 261 -0.79 -5.50 -12.18
CA GLU A 261 -0.46 -6.08 -13.49
C GLU A 261 -1.02 -7.48 -13.58
N ASP A 262 -1.59 -7.83 -14.73
CA ASP A 262 -2.06 -9.19 -15.00
C ASP A 262 -0.89 -10.04 -15.48
N THR A 263 -0.56 -11.10 -14.74
CA THR A 263 0.53 -12.01 -15.04
C THR A 263 0.00 -13.44 -15.19
N PRO A 264 0.76 -14.38 -15.79
CA PRO A 264 0.32 -15.77 -15.92
C PRO A 264 -0.01 -16.47 -14.59
N ILE A 265 0.50 -15.97 -13.46
CA ILE A 265 0.26 -16.51 -12.12
C ILE A 265 -0.79 -15.70 -11.32
N GLY A 266 -1.44 -14.73 -11.98
CA GLY A 266 -2.47 -13.85 -11.43
C GLY A 266 -2.04 -12.39 -11.37
N TYR A 267 -2.80 -11.59 -10.64
CA TYR A 267 -2.50 -10.18 -10.49
C TYR A 267 -1.34 -9.96 -9.52
N GLU A 268 -0.37 -9.14 -9.93
CA GLU A 268 0.77 -8.72 -9.10
C GLU A 268 0.75 -7.22 -8.85
N ASN A 269 1.27 -6.81 -7.70
CA ASN A 269 1.46 -5.41 -7.36
C ASN A 269 2.83 -4.97 -7.83
N THR A 270 2.87 -4.01 -8.74
CA THR A 270 4.09 -3.40 -9.25
C THR A 270 4.19 -1.96 -8.78
N ILE A 271 5.38 -1.55 -8.36
CA ILE A 271 5.64 -0.18 -7.89
C ILE A 271 6.65 0.50 -8.80
N TYR A 272 6.27 1.66 -9.32
CA TYR A 272 7.11 2.49 -10.17
C TYR A 272 7.52 3.76 -9.44
N LYS A 273 8.81 4.10 -9.48
CA LYS A 273 9.32 5.43 -9.17
C LYS A 273 9.47 6.22 -10.47
N VAL A 274 8.73 7.31 -10.60
CA VAL A 274 8.65 8.13 -11.82
C VAL A 274 9.20 9.51 -11.52
N THR A 275 10.15 9.97 -12.31
CA THR A 275 10.73 11.32 -12.16
C THR A 275 10.38 12.18 -13.37
N LEU A 276 9.71 13.30 -13.11
CA LEU A 276 9.35 14.31 -14.10
C LEU A 276 10.21 15.55 -13.92
N ARG A 277 10.73 16.11 -15.00
CA ARG A 277 11.46 17.39 -15.00
C ARG A 277 10.75 18.44 -15.80
N LEU A 278 10.78 19.67 -15.31
CA LEU A 278 10.27 20.84 -16.02
C LEU A 278 11.04 21.00 -17.34
N SER A 279 10.34 20.83 -18.46
CA SER A 279 10.92 20.96 -19.81
C SER A 279 10.65 22.34 -20.41
N LYS A 280 9.52 22.96 -20.05
CA LYS A 280 9.19 24.32 -20.46
C LYS A 280 8.43 25.03 -19.34
N TYR A 281 8.99 26.13 -18.87
CA TYR A 281 8.30 26.99 -17.91
C TYR A 281 7.23 27.83 -18.62
N ASP A 282 6.05 27.89 -18.01
CA ASP A 282 4.95 28.78 -18.34
C ASP A 282 4.21 29.05 -17.02
N SER A 283 3.82 30.31 -16.77
CA SER A 283 3.19 30.69 -15.49
C SER A 283 1.79 30.11 -15.30
N ARG A 284 1.13 29.67 -16.39
CA ARG A 284 -0.22 29.10 -16.38
C ARG A 284 -0.21 27.59 -16.59
N ASN A 285 0.68 27.08 -17.43
CA ASN A 285 0.71 25.67 -17.78
C ASN A 285 2.14 25.16 -18.04
N PRO A 286 2.96 25.01 -16.98
CA PRO A 286 4.31 24.49 -17.14
C PRO A 286 4.26 23.04 -17.63
N GLN A 287 5.20 22.72 -18.51
CA GLN A 287 5.28 21.41 -19.14
C GLN A 287 6.41 20.60 -18.53
N TYR A 288 6.13 19.34 -18.24
CA TYR A 288 7.08 18.40 -17.68
C TYR A 288 7.30 17.24 -18.64
N SER A 289 8.52 16.71 -18.65
CA SER A 289 8.86 15.49 -19.39
C SER A 289 9.28 14.41 -18.41
N ILE A 290 8.92 13.16 -18.68
CA ILE A 290 9.35 12.04 -17.84
C ILE A 290 10.79 11.69 -18.21
N THR A 291 11.65 11.69 -17.20
CA THR A 291 13.10 11.53 -17.35
C THR A 291 13.63 10.25 -16.73
N SER A 292 12.87 9.63 -15.83
CA SER A 292 13.14 8.29 -15.31
C SER A 292 11.84 7.57 -14.96
N ILE A 293 11.83 6.26 -15.22
CA ILE A 293 10.84 5.31 -14.71
C ILE A 293 11.62 4.09 -14.24
N GLU A 294 11.48 3.77 -12.95
CA GLU A 294 12.17 2.65 -12.30
C GLU A 294 11.13 1.73 -11.67
N LYS A 295 11.11 0.44 -12.04
CA LYS A 295 10.35 -0.58 -11.33
C LYS A 295 11.11 -0.95 -10.06
N ILE A 296 10.57 -0.60 -8.89
CA ILE A 296 11.21 -0.82 -7.59
C ILE A 296 10.64 -2.02 -6.83
N LYS A 297 9.51 -2.55 -7.29
CA LYS A 297 8.92 -3.82 -6.85
C LYS A 297 8.06 -4.39 -7.97
#